data_AF-C5CH44-F1
#
_entry.id   AF-C5CH44-F1
#
_cell.length_a   1.000
_cell.length_b   1.000
_cell.length_c   1.000
_cell.angle_alpha   90.00
_cell.angle_beta   90.00
_cell.angle_gamma   90.00
#
_symmetry.space_group_name_H-M   'P 1'
#
loop_
_entity.id
_entity.type
_entity.pdbx_description
1 polymer ?
#
loop_
_entity_poly.entity_id
_entity_poly.type
_entity_poly.pdbx_seq_one_letter_code
_entity_poly.pdbx_strand_id
1 'polypeptide(L)'
;MEIFLELVKVLVPPILGGAVVWFIKARIEEIKNIQEKLREERRKLYMEILSPYIKTFSNPNNVNQAIKEIKSVNYRKISFEFNFVGSDDVIRSLNSLMQYIYNIESSKEEKDDVKLLNLWGKLLLEIRKDLVNKRTKLNEFDMLKSMIKDIDELNVAQTRTRSK
;
A
#
# COMPACT_ATOMS: atom_id res chain seq x y z
N MET A 1 60.60 -22.79 9.61
CA MET A 1 59.26 -22.69 10.23
C MET A 1 58.84 -21.25 10.52
N GLU A 2 59.74 -20.37 10.98
CA GLU A 2 59.39 -18.98 11.33
C GLU A 2 58.88 -18.13 10.15
N ILE A 3 59.51 -18.24 8.97
CA ILE A 3 59.08 -17.52 7.75
C ILE A 3 57.65 -17.89 7.35
N PHE A 4 57.25 -19.15 7.54
CA PHE A 4 55.90 -19.62 7.23
C PHE A 4 54.87 -19.03 8.22
N LEU A 5 55.21 -18.93 9.51
CA LEU A 5 54.36 -18.32 10.53
C LEU A 5 54.19 -16.81 10.32
N GLU A 6 55.23 -16.09 9.91
CA GLU A 6 55.19 -14.68 9.55
C GLU A 6 54.26 -14.43 8.34
N LEU A 7 54.39 -15.23 7.29
CA LEU A 7 53.54 -15.13 6.09
C LEU A 7 52.06 -15.39 6.40
N VAL A 8 51.76 -16.37 7.25
CA VAL A 8 50.40 -16.67 7.70
C VAL A 8 49.79 -15.49 8.46
N LYS A 9 50.54 -14.85 9.36
CA LYS A 9 50.06 -13.69 10.13
C LYS A 9 49.75 -12.48 9.26
N VAL A 10 50.47 -12.30 8.16
CA VAL A 10 50.29 -11.14 7.26
C VAL A 10 49.20 -11.40 6.21
N LEU A 11 49.12 -12.60 5.65
CA LEU A 11 48.21 -12.91 4.53
C LEU A 11 46.83 -13.38 4.96
N VAL A 12 46.70 -14.12 6.07
CA VAL A 12 45.41 -14.69 6.48
C VAL A 12 44.41 -13.62 6.94
N PRO A 13 44.76 -12.60 7.74
CA PRO A 13 43.79 -11.61 8.18
C PRO A 13 43.14 -10.80 7.04
N PRO A 14 43.87 -10.30 6.02
CA PRO A 14 43.26 -9.65 4.86
C PRO A 14 42.34 -10.57 4.05
N ILE A 15 42.72 -11.85 3.89
CA ILE A 15 41.91 -12.83 3.15
C ILE A 15 40.61 -13.12 3.91
N LEU A 16 40.70 -13.38 5.21
CA LEU A 16 39.53 -13.61 6.06
C LEU A 16 38.66 -12.35 6.14
N GLY A 17 39.26 -11.17 6.28
CA GLY A 17 38.55 -9.89 6.27
C GLY A 17 37.81 -9.65 4.95
N GLY A 18 38.46 -9.89 3.81
CA GLY A 18 37.85 -9.80 2.49
C GLY A 18 36.69 -10.77 2.31
N ALA A 19 36.85 -12.02 2.76
CA ALA A 19 35.80 -13.04 2.71
C ALA A 19 34.57 -12.65 3.56
N VAL A 20 34.78 -12.13 4.77
CA VAL A 20 33.69 -11.66 5.66
C VAL A 20 32.96 -10.47 5.04
N VAL A 21 33.68 -9.47 4.52
CA VAL A 21 33.07 -8.30 3.87
C VAL A 21 32.27 -8.72 2.63
N TRP A 22 32.80 -9.62 1.80
CA TRP A 22 32.10 -10.14 0.64
C TRP A 22 30.82 -10.89 1.03
N PHE A 23 30.87 -11.72 2.08
CA PHE A 23 29.70 -12.44 2.58
C PHE A 23 28.61 -11.49 3.09
N ILE A 24 28.97 -10.48 3.88
CA ILE A 24 28.02 -9.46 4.37
C ILE A 24 27.40 -8.70 3.19
N LYS A 25 28.22 -8.28 2.22
CA LYS A 25 27.75 -7.58 1.03
C LYS A 25 26.75 -8.42 0.23
N ALA A 26 27.05 -9.71 0.02
CA ALA A 26 26.17 -10.63 -0.69
C ALA A 26 24.80 -10.76 0.00
N ARG A 27 24.77 -10.83 1.34
CA ARG A 27 23.52 -10.87 2.12
C ARG A 27 22.71 -9.57 2.01
N ILE A 28 23.37 -8.42 2.08
CA ILE A 28 22.70 -7.11 1.95
C ILE A 28 22.08 -6.98 0.56
N GLU A 29 22.79 -7.40 -0.48
CA GLU A 29 22.31 -7.34 -1.86
C GLU A 29 21.15 -8.32 -2.12
N GLU A 30 21.23 -9.53 -1.56
CA GLU A 30 20.13 -10.50 -1.57
C GLU A 30 18.87 -9.94 -0.89
N ILE A 31 19.00 -9.39 0.33
CA ILE A 31 17.88 -8.78 1.07
C ILE A 31 17.29 -7.61 0.29
N LYS A 32 18.13 -6.75 -0.30
CA LYS A 32 17.68 -5.62 -1.11
C LYS A 32 16.89 -6.08 -2.34
N ASN A 33 17.39 -7.09 -3.05
CA ASN A 33 16.70 -7.66 -4.21
C ASN A 33 15.35 -8.29 -3.83
N ILE A 34 15.28 -8.99 -2.69
CA ILE A 34 14.01 -9.54 -2.17
C ILE A 34 13.04 -8.40 -1.84
N GLN A 35 13.51 -7.34 -1.18
CA GLN A 35 12.66 -6.19 -0.84
C GLN A 35 12.15 -5.44 -2.07
N GLU A 36 12.96 -5.31 -3.12
CA GLU A 36 12.57 -4.71 -4.39
C GLU A 36 11.48 -5.54 -5.08
N LYS A 37 11.68 -6.87 -5.19
CA LYS A 37 10.66 -7.78 -5.74
C LYS A 37 9.35 -7.73 -4.96
N LEU A 38 9.40 -7.78 -3.64
CA LEU A 38 8.21 -7.67 -2.79
C LEU A 38 7.53 -6.30 -2.93
N ARG A 39 8.29 -5.22 -3.14
CA ARG A 39 7.72 -3.89 -3.39
C ARG A 39 7.01 -3.83 -4.74
N GLU A 40 7.58 -4.43 -5.78
CA GLU A 40 6.95 -4.52 -7.09
C GLU A 40 5.68 -5.37 -7.07
N GLU A 41 5.71 -6.51 -6.37
CA GLU A 41 4.56 -7.38 -6.19
C GLU A 41 3.42 -6.68 -5.44
N ARG A 42 3.74 -6.01 -4.32
CA ARG A 42 2.77 -5.15 -3.61
C ARG A 42 2.19 -4.08 -4.52
N ARG A 43 3.03 -3.38 -5.29
CA ARG A 43 2.56 -2.34 -6.22
C ARG A 43 1.57 -2.90 -7.25
N LYS A 44 1.82 -4.10 -7.79
CA LYS A 44 0.91 -4.77 -8.73
C LYS A 44 -0.43 -5.09 -8.07
N LEU A 45 -0.41 -5.77 -6.93
CA LEU A 45 -1.62 -6.12 -6.17
C LEU A 45 -2.42 -4.88 -5.75
N TYR A 46 -1.72 -3.79 -5.39
CA TYR A 46 -2.34 -2.53 -5.02
C TYR A 46 -3.04 -1.87 -6.22
N MET A 47 -2.49 -1.99 -7.43
CA MET A 47 -3.18 -1.50 -8.63
C MET A 47 -4.38 -2.36 -9.00
N GLU A 48 -4.28 -3.68 -8.82
CA GLU A 48 -5.38 -4.60 -9.08
C GLU A 48 -6.56 -4.39 -8.13
N ILE A 49 -6.30 -4.20 -6.82
CA ILE A 49 -7.35 -3.92 -5.84
C ILE A 49 -8.03 -2.56 -6.10
N LEU A 50 -7.28 -1.59 -6.62
CA LEU A 50 -7.76 -0.25 -6.91
C LEU A 50 -8.46 -0.14 -8.29
N SER A 51 -8.27 -1.10 -9.19
CA SER A 51 -8.81 -1.09 -10.57
C SER A 51 -10.30 -0.73 -10.67
N PRO A 52 -11.21 -1.37 -9.91
CA PRO A 52 -12.65 -1.06 -10.00
C PRO A 52 -12.96 0.38 -9.64
N TYR A 53 -12.23 0.94 -8.68
CA TYR A 53 -12.40 2.31 -8.25
C TYR A 53 -11.89 3.29 -9.32
N ILE A 54 -10.71 3.07 -9.88
CA ILE A 54 -10.15 3.89 -10.97
C ILE A 54 -11.12 3.95 -12.17
N LYS A 55 -11.75 2.81 -12.51
CA LYS A 55 -12.78 2.74 -13.56
C LYS A 55 -14.00 3.61 -13.24
N THR A 56 -14.40 3.65 -11.97
CA THR A 56 -15.52 4.47 -11.49
C THR A 56 -15.23 5.97 -11.62
N PHE A 57 -14.04 6.42 -11.23
CA PHE A 57 -13.64 7.83 -11.34
C PHE A 57 -13.38 8.28 -12.78
N SER A 58 -12.95 7.37 -13.65
CA SER A 58 -12.74 7.68 -15.07
C SER A 58 -14.05 7.91 -15.84
N ASN A 59 -15.11 7.17 -15.48
CA ASN A 59 -16.42 7.33 -16.08
C ASN A 59 -17.52 6.93 -15.08
N PRO A 60 -18.32 7.90 -14.57
CA PRO A 60 -19.39 7.64 -13.61
C PRO A 60 -20.44 6.63 -14.09
N ASN A 61 -20.59 6.42 -15.40
CA ASN A 61 -21.52 5.42 -15.94
C ASN A 61 -21.04 3.98 -15.73
N ASN A 62 -19.79 3.77 -15.32
CA ASN A 62 -19.20 2.45 -15.11
C ASN A 62 -19.38 1.90 -13.68
N VAL A 63 -20.11 2.60 -12.81
CA VAL A 63 -20.33 2.19 -11.41
C VAL A 63 -20.85 0.75 -11.31
N ASN A 64 -21.85 0.37 -12.13
CA ASN A 64 -22.41 -0.98 -12.12
C ASN A 64 -21.39 -2.05 -12.55
N GLN A 65 -20.48 -1.71 -13.47
CA GLN A 65 -19.40 -2.60 -13.90
C GLN A 65 -18.36 -2.77 -12.80
N ALA A 66 -18.00 -1.68 -12.11
CA ALA A 66 -17.08 -1.72 -10.98
C ALA A 66 -17.63 -2.56 -9.82
N ILE A 67 -18.93 -2.42 -9.50
CA ILE A 67 -19.60 -3.24 -8.49
C ILE A 67 -19.55 -4.72 -8.87
N LYS A 68 -19.81 -5.06 -10.14
CA LYS A 68 -19.72 -6.44 -10.63
C LYS A 68 -18.30 -7.00 -10.50
N GLU A 69 -17.28 -6.19 -10.80
CA GLU A 69 -15.88 -6.56 -10.66
C GLU A 69 -15.49 -6.81 -9.20
N ILE A 70 -15.89 -5.94 -8.28
CA ILE A 70 -15.66 -6.10 -6.83
C ILE A 70 -16.30 -7.40 -6.30
N LYS A 71 -17.46 -7.79 -6.83
CA LYS A 71 -18.16 -9.04 -6.46
C LYS A 71 -17.56 -10.30 -7.11
N SER A 72 -16.69 -10.15 -8.10
CA SER A 72 -16.13 -11.28 -8.83
C SER A 72 -15.22 -12.15 -7.95
N VAL A 73 -15.14 -13.44 -8.31
CA VAL A 73 -14.21 -14.38 -7.66
C VAL A 73 -12.77 -13.90 -7.78
N ASN A 74 -12.41 -13.31 -8.93
CA ASN A 74 -11.06 -12.79 -9.17
C ASN A 74 -10.70 -11.67 -8.18
N TYR A 75 -11.60 -10.70 -7.98
CA TYR A 75 -11.38 -9.62 -7.02
C TYR A 75 -11.30 -10.14 -5.58
N ARG A 76 -12.11 -11.14 -5.22
CA ARG A 76 -12.02 -11.79 -3.91
C ARG A 76 -10.69 -12.50 -3.70
N LYS A 77 -10.17 -13.17 -4.74
CA LYS A 77 -8.85 -13.79 -4.72
C LYS A 77 -7.75 -12.75 -4.50
N ILE A 78 -7.78 -11.65 -5.26
CA ILE A 78 -6.83 -10.54 -5.10
C ILE A 78 -6.93 -9.92 -3.70
N SER A 79 -8.15 -9.71 -3.19
CA SER A 79 -8.37 -9.20 -1.82
C SER A 79 -7.82 -10.16 -0.76
N PHE A 80 -7.90 -11.46 -0.99
CA PHE A 80 -7.33 -12.47 -0.10
C PHE A 80 -5.80 -12.45 -0.15
N GLU A 81 -5.19 -12.43 -1.34
CA GLU A 81 -3.74 -12.29 -1.52
C GLU A 81 -3.21 -11.00 -0.86
N PHE A 82 -3.99 -9.93 -0.95
CA PHE A 82 -3.68 -8.65 -0.34
C PHE A 82 -3.47 -8.74 1.17
N ASN A 83 -4.18 -9.63 1.88
CA ASN A 83 -4.01 -9.83 3.33
C ASN A 83 -2.60 -10.32 3.72
N PHE A 84 -1.85 -10.94 2.80
CA PHE A 84 -0.51 -11.45 3.08
C PHE A 84 0.60 -10.46 2.75
N VAL A 85 0.31 -9.46 1.90
CA VAL A 85 1.31 -8.53 1.40
C VAL A 85 1.13 -7.10 1.91
N GLY A 86 -0.10 -6.73 2.27
CA GLY A 86 -0.43 -5.40 2.76
C GLY A 86 0.07 -5.18 4.19
N SER A 87 0.49 -3.96 4.51
CA SER A 87 0.74 -3.60 5.90
C SER A 87 -0.57 -3.51 6.70
N ASP A 88 -0.50 -3.69 8.02
CA ASP A 88 -1.66 -3.69 8.90
C ASP A 88 -2.59 -2.49 8.69
N ASP A 89 -2.02 -1.30 8.50
CA ASP A 89 -2.78 -0.06 8.29
C ASP A 89 -3.51 -0.07 6.94
N VAL A 90 -2.87 -0.59 5.90
CA VAL A 90 -3.48 -0.77 4.58
C VAL A 90 -4.63 -1.78 4.67
N ILE A 91 -4.42 -2.94 5.30
CA ILE A 91 -5.47 -3.95 5.49
C ILE A 91 -6.64 -3.39 6.28
N ARG A 92 -6.38 -2.65 7.37
CA ARG A 92 -7.42 -2.04 8.20
C ARG A 92 -8.24 -1.02 7.41
N SER A 93 -7.59 -0.20 6.59
CA SER A 93 -8.27 0.79 5.75
C SER A 93 -9.12 0.14 4.66
N LEU A 94 -8.64 -0.92 4.00
CA LEU A 94 -9.39 -1.69 3.01
C LEU A 94 -10.61 -2.36 3.66
N ASN A 95 -10.42 -3.01 4.80
CA ASN A 95 -11.51 -3.67 5.52
C ASN A 95 -12.59 -2.67 5.94
N SER A 96 -12.19 -1.48 6.42
CA SER A 96 -13.14 -0.43 6.81
C SER A 96 -13.96 0.06 5.61
N LEU A 97 -13.32 0.27 4.45
CA LEU A 97 -14.00 0.62 3.21
C LEU A 97 -14.98 -0.47 2.77
N MET A 98 -14.54 -1.72 2.73
CA MET A 98 -15.36 -2.84 2.28
C MET A 98 -16.55 -3.10 3.22
N GLN A 99 -16.35 -3.02 4.54
CA GLN A 99 -17.43 -3.15 5.52
C GLN A 99 -18.49 -2.06 5.34
N TYR A 100 -18.07 -0.81 5.11
CA TYR A 100 -19.00 0.28 4.84
C TYR A 100 -19.83 0.03 3.56
N ILE A 101 -19.20 -0.42 2.48
CA ILE A 101 -19.90 -0.79 1.24
C ILE A 101 -20.92 -1.91 1.50
N TYR A 102 -20.56 -2.95 2.25
CA TYR A 102 -21.49 -4.03 2.59
C TYR A 102 -22.65 -3.59 3.49
N ASN A 103 -22.42 -2.64 4.39
CA ASN A 103 -23.48 -2.07 5.23
C ASN A 103 -24.48 -1.27 4.40
N ILE A 104 -24.02 -0.49 3.42
CA ILE A 104 -24.90 0.21 2.46
C ILE A 104 -25.69 -0.81 1.62
N GLU A 105 -25.02 -1.82 1.05
CA GLU A 105 -25.69 -2.83 0.21
C GLU A 105 -26.73 -3.65 1.00
N SER A 106 -26.50 -3.90 2.28
CA SER A 106 -27.44 -4.59 3.17
C SER A 106 -28.47 -3.67 3.84
N SER A 107 -28.52 -2.39 3.43
CA SER A 107 -29.44 -1.38 3.98
C SER A 107 -29.33 -1.19 5.51
N LYS A 108 -28.18 -1.54 6.11
CA LYS A 108 -27.89 -1.32 7.53
C LYS A 108 -27.44 0.12 7.82
N GLU A 109 -26.98 0.81 6.79
CA GLU A 109 -26.45 2.16 6.87
C GLU A 109 -26.89 2.94 5.63
N GLU A 110 -27.27 4.21 5.80
CA GLU A 110 -27.56 5.10 4.68
C GLU A 110 -26.28 5.50 3.95
N LYS A 111 -26.38 5.72 2.64
CA LYS A 111 -25.24 6.12 1.81
C LYS A 111 -24.81 7.55 2.13
N ASP A 112 -23.71 7.68 2.87
CA ASP A 112 -22.95 8.92 3.03
C ASP A 112 -21.76 8.94 2.07
N ASP A 113 -21.87 9.79 1.03
CA ASP A 113 -20.85 9.94 0.00
C ASP A 113 -19.55 10.56 0.53
N VAL A 114 -19.63 11.44 1.52
CA VAL A 114 -18.44 12.07 2.13
C VAL A 114 -17.67 11.05 2.94
N LYS A 115 -18.37 10.21 3.71
CA LYS A 115 -17.76 9.10 4.44
C LYS A 115 -17.12 8.08 3.49
N LEU A 116 -17.78 7.75 2.38
CA LEU A 116 -17.22 6.88 1.34
C LEU A 116 -15.90 7.44 0.79
N LEU A 117 -15.91 8.72 0.41
CA LEU A 117 -14.72 9.41 -0.11
C LEU A 117 -13.59 9.46 0.93
N ASN A 118 -13.92 9.71 2.20
CA ASN A 118 -12.92 9.71 3.27
C ASN A 118 -12.27 8.33 3.45
N LEU A 119 -13.06 7.25 3.48
CA LEU A 119 -12.57 5.87 3.56
C LEU A 119 -11.71 5.49 2.35
N TRP A 120 -12.09 5.97 1.17
CA TRP A 120 -11.31 5.73 -0.04
C TRP A 120 -9.98 6.49 -0.04
N GLY A 121 -10.02 7.78 0.30
CA GLY A 121 -8.82 8.60 0.47
C GLY A 121 -7.88 8.03 1.55
N LYS A 122 -8.45 7.46 2.61
CA LYS A 122 -7.70 6.75 3.66
C LYS A 122 -6.94 5.55 3.12
N LEU A 123 -7.59 4.70 2.33
CA LEU A 123 -6.95 3.55 1.71
C LEU A 123 -5.78 3.97 0.82
N LEU A 124 -5.97 5.00 -0.04
CA LEU A 124 -4.90 5.52 -0.89
C LEU A 124 -3.73 6.10 -0.11
N LEU A 125 -4.03 6.80 1.00
CA LEU A 125 -3.01 7.39 1.86
C LEU A 125 -2.15 6.32 2.53
N GLU A 126 -2.78 5.26 3.07
CA GLU A 126 -2.04 4.15 3.70
C GLU A 126 -1.25 3.35 2.65
N ILE A 127 -1.79 3.12 1.45
CA ILE A 127 -1.05 2.51 0.33
C ILE A 127 0.19 3.34 -0.03
N ARG A 128 0.06 4.67 -0.12
CA ARG A 128 1.19 5.57 -0.39
C ARG A 128 2.26 5.48 0.70
N LYS A 129 1.85 5.42 1.97
CA LYS A 129 2.77 5.28 3.10
C LYS A 129 3.54 3.97 3.07
N ASP A 130 2.86 2.89 2.68
CA ASP A 130 3.45 1.56 2.60
C ASP A 130 4.45 1.42 1.43
N LEU A 131 4.16 2.02 0.27
CA LEU A 131 5.02 1.93 -0.91
C LEU A 131 6.14 2.96 -0.97
N VAL A 132 5.89 4.19 -0.54
CA VAL A 132 6.74 5.34 -0.85
C VAL A 132 7.30 5.98 0.41
N ASN A 133 6.44 6.54 1.25
CA ASN A 133 6.87 7.35 2.37
C ASN A 133 5.92 7.27 3.55
N LYS A 134 6.35 6.60 4.62
CA LYS A 134 5.61 6.47 5.88
C LYS A 134 5.23 7.81 6.51
N ARG A 135 6.03 8.86 6.29
CA ARG A 135 5.82 10.21 6.84
C ARG A 135 5.38 11.17 5.75
N THR A 136 4.07 11.36 5.63
CA THR A 136 3.46 12.29 4.68
C THR A 136 2.70 13.38 5.41
N LYS A 137 2.68 14.59 4.84
CA LYS A 137 1.85 15.70 5.30
C LYS A 137 0.48 15.73 4.60
N LEU A 138 0.29 14.89 3.59
CA LEU A 138 -0.98 14.75 2.88
C LEU A 138 -2.03 14.09 3.77
N ASN A 139 -3.27 14.57 3.68
CA ASN A 139 -4.45 13.98 4.29
C ASN A 139 -5.24 13.12 3.28
N GLU A 140 -6.35 12.53 3.73
CA GLU A 140 -7.21 11.66 2.92
C GLU A 140 -7.84 12.37 1.71
N PHE A 141 -8.21 13.65 1.84
CA PHE A 141 -8.79 14.44 0.75
C PHE A 141 -7.73 14.88 -0.27
N ASP A 142 -6.52 15.18 0.17
CA ASP A 142 -5.40 15.54 -0.72
C ASP A 142 -5.12 14.43 -1.74
N MET A 143 -5.32 13.16 -1.33
CA MET A 143 -5.14 11.99 -2.22
C MET A 143 -6.14 11.94 -3.37
N LEU A 144 -7.28 12.62 -3.23
CA LEU A 144 -8.41 12.59 -4.15
C LEU A 144 -8.60 13.89 -4.92
N LYS A 145 -7.84 14.93 -4.56
CA LYS A 145 -8.10 16.31 -4.98
C LYS A 145 -8.12 16.52 -6.50
N SER A 146 -7.31 15.76 -7.24
CA SER A 146 -7.28 15.84 -8.71
C SER A 146 -8.35 15.01 -9.41
N MET A 147 -9.04 14.12 -8.69
CA MET A 147 -10.00 13.17 -9.26
C MET A 147 -11.46 13.61 -9.12
N ILE A 148 -11.72 14.62 -8.29
CA ILE A 148 -13.06 15.07 -7.90
C ILE A 148 -13.09 16.60 -8.00
N LYS A 149 -14.04 17.14 -8.78
CA LYS A 149 -14.12 18.58 -9.07
C LYS A 149 -14.37 19.45 -7.82
N ASP A 150 -15.27 19.01 -6.94
CA ASP A 150 -15.80 19.86 -5.85
C ASP A 150 -15.32 19.39 -4.45
N ILE A 151 -14.16 18.74 -4.39
CA ILE A 151 -13.66 18.11 -3.17
C ILE A 151 -13.30 19.10 -2.04
N ASP A 152 -12.90 20.32 -2.41
CA ASP A 152 -12.53 21.35 -1.44
C ASP A 152 -13.75 21.79 -0.61
N GLU A 153 -14.96 21.78 -1.18
CA GLU A 153 -16.20 22.10 -0.48
C GLU A 153 -16.57 21.03 0.56
N LEU A 154 -16.35 19.76 0.21
CA LEU A 154 -16.61 18.61 1.08
C LEU A 154 -15.67 18.56 2.30
N ASN A 155 -14.40 18.92 2.11
CA ASN A 155 -13.40 18.93 3.19
C ASN A 155 -13.74 19.99 4.26
N VAL A 156 -14.18 21.18 3.83
CA VAL A 156 -14.59 22.28 4.72
C VAL A 156 -15.86 21.92 5.50
N ALA A 157 -16.81 21.22 4.87
CA ALA A 157 -18.03 20.77 5.54
C ALA A 157 -17.72 19.77 6.68
N GLN A 158 -16.77 18.84 6.47
CA GLN A 158 -16.39 17.84 7.46
C GLN A 158 -15.59 18.40 8.65
N THR A 159 -14.72 19.38 8.41
CA THR A 159 -13.95 20.04 9.49
C THR A 159 -14.86 20.82 10.44
N ARG A 160 -15.96 21.39 9.93
CA ARG A 160 -16.96 22.09 10.74
C ARG A 160 -17.78 21.15 11.63
N THR A 161 -18.17 19.97 11.15
CA THR A 161 -18.92 18.98 11.95
C THR A 161 -18.09 18.31 13.03
N ARG A 162 -16.76 18.18 12.87
CA ARG A 162 -15.86 17.66 13.93
C ARG A 162 -15.50 18.66 15.03
N SER A 163 -15.82 19.94 14.84
CA SER A 163 -15.53 21.03 15.81
C SER A 163 -16.70 21.33 16.77
N LYS A 164 -17.78 20.56 16.68
CA LYS A 164 -18.92 20.56 17.61
C LYS A 164 -18.94 19.23 18.36
#